data_AF-A0A6G7XEP1-F1
#
_entry.id   AF-A0A6G7XEP1-F1
#
_cell.length_a   1.000
_cell.length_b   1.000
_cell.length_c   1.000
_cell.angle_alpha   90.00
_cell.angle_beta   90.00
_cell.angle_gamma   90.00
#
_symmetry.space_group_name_H-M   'P 1'
#
loop_
_entity.id
_entity.type
_entity.pdbx_description
1 polymer ?
#
loop_
_entity_poly.entity_id
_entity_poly.type
_entity_poly.pdbx_seq_one_letter_code
_entity_poly.pdbx_strand_id
1 'polypeptide(L)'
;MQAFDSDGSEVTSVVDPDGLDCVLAAGDAGDLDEIREWLQNLPETAYGQVFIEASDKAQIEPLPLPVNVAATWLCAGSRATVEQDPGVALETAVDAWFDEWLWPDSGVDRNFHLWTGCRENVVMQGYWRSFDRRLKKRLPRFCDPNCARDCFGSSD
;
A
#
# COMPACT_ATOMS: atom_id res chain seq x y z
N MET A 1 11.82 27.42 -17.12
CA MET A 1 10.37 27.14 -17.06
C MET A 1 10.25 25.63 -17.03
N GLN A 2 9.60 25.12 -15.98
CA GLN A 2 9.72 23.75 -15.47
C GLN A 2 9.12 22.70 -16.41
N ALA A 3 9.71 21.51 -16.40
CA ALA A 3 9.00 20.24 -16.58
C ALA A 3 9.41 19.38 -15.38
N PHE A 4 8.54 19.30 -14.37
CA PHE A 4 8.60 18.24 -13.38
C PHE A 4 7.79 17.11 -13.98
N ASP A 5 8.47 16.10 -14.52
CA ASP A 5 7.83 14.86 -14.94
C ASP A 5 7.18 14.23 -13.70
N SER A 6 5.87 13.99 -13.79
CA SER A 6 5.09 13.28 -12.77
C SER A 6 5.70 11.89 -12.55
N ASP A 7 6.36 11.69 -11.41
CA ASP A 7 6.84 10.38 -10.98
C ASP A 7 5.61 9.55 -10.56
N GLY A 8 5.18 8.69 -11.48
CA GLY A 8 3.94 7.95 -11.39
C GLY A 8 3.88 7.05 -10.15
N SER A 9 2.74 7.09 -9.47
CA SER A 9 2.35 6.07 -8.49
C SER A 9 2.48 4.67 -9.12
N GLU A 10 3.26 3.80 -8.48
CA GLU A 10 3.50 2.44 -8.95
C GLU A 10 2.51 1.50 -8.25
N VAL A 11 1.52 1.02 -8.99
CA VAL A 11 0.57 -0.01 -8.54
C VAL A 11 1.20 -1.38 -8.80
N THR A 12 1.34 -2.20 -7.75
CA THR A 12 1.84 -3.57 -7.86
C THR A 12 0.74 -4.58 -7.54
N SER A 13 0.59 -5.65 -8.35
CA SER A 13 -0.40 -6.72 -8.18
C SER A 13 0.23 -8.13 -8.27
N VAL A 14 -0.24 -9.09 -7.45
CA VAL A 14 0.05 -10.55 -7.49
C VAL A 14 -1.30 -11.30 -7.57
N VAL A 15 -1.37 -12.57 -8.07
CA VAL A 15 -2.61 -13.35 -8.34
C VAL A 15 -2.79 -14.58 -7.38
N ASP A 16 -4.04 -14.84 -6.96
CA ASP A 16 -4.57 -15.68 -5.85
C ASP A 16 -5.70 -16.51 -6.45
N PRO A 17 -5.75 -17.81 -6.17
CA PRO A 17 -6.71 -18.72 -6.79
C PRO A 17 -8.16 -18.61 -6.24
N ASP A 18 -8.35 -18.04 -5.05
CA ASP A 18 -9.65 -17.74 -4.43
C ASP A 18 -10.16 -16.31 -4.76
N GLY A 19 -9.31 -15.48 -5.39
CA GLY A 19 -9.65 -14.16 -5.93
C GLY A 19 -9.80 -13.06 -4.88
N LEU A 20 -9.24 -13.22 -3.67
CA LEU A 20 -9.31 -12.20 -2.63
C LEU A 20 -8.15 -11.21 -2.74
N ASP A 21 -8.46 -9.98 -3.15
CA ASP A 21 -7.52 -8.87 -3.26
C ASP A 21 -7.26 -8.23 -1.90
N CYS A 22 -6.10 -8.54 -1.31
CA CYS A 22 -5.58 -7.85 -0.14
C CYS A 22 -5.02 -6.49 -0.59
N VAL A 23 -5.38 -5.41 0.08
CA VAL A 23 -4.99 -4.06 -0.34
C VAL A 23 -4.26 -3.32 0.78
N LEU A 24 -3.19 -2.61 0.41
CA LEU A 24 -2.54 -1.66 1.30
C LEU A 24 -2.23 -0.36 0.55
N ALA A 25 -2.67 0.77 1.10
CA ALA A 25 -2.23 2.09 0.68
C ALA A 25 -1.53 2.81 1.83
N ALA A 26 -0.45 3.51 1.50
CA ALA A 26 0.29 4.32 2.45
C ALA A 26 0.69 5.65 1.79
N GLY A 27 0.22 6.76 2.35
CA GLY A 27 0.47 8.10 1.84
C GLY A 27 0.23 9.20 2.86
N ASP A 28 0.29 10.46 2.42
CA ASP A 28 0.01 11.66 3.21
C ASP A 28 -1.08 12.53 2.58
N ALA A 29 -1.26 13.74 3.09
CA ALA A 29 -2.27 14.67 2.58
C ALA A 29 -2.08 15.07 1.10
N GLY A 30 -0.85 15.02 0.57
CA GLY A 30 -0.56 15.29 -0.83
C GLY A 30 -0.98 14.15 -1.76
N ASP A 31 -1.19 12.95 -1.21
CA ASP A 31 -1.52 11.74 -1.94
C ASP A 31 -3.03 11.45 -2.04
N LEU A 32 -3.86 12.26 -1.35
CA LEU A 32 -5.27 11.94 -1.12
C LEU A 32 -6.10 11.80 -2.40
N ASP A 33 -5.86 12.66 -3.39
CA ASP A 33 -6.60 12.62 -4.65
C ASP A 33 -6.29 11.31 -5.41
N GLU A 34 -5.02 10.93 -5.50
CA GLU A 34 -4.60 9.69 -6.16
C GLU A 34 -5.08 8.44 -5.41
N ILE A 35 -5.05 8.46 -4.07
CA ILE A 35 -5.59 7.37 -3.25
C ILE A 35 -7.09 7.21 -3.45
N ARG A 36 -7.84 8.31 -3.56
CA ARG A 36 -9.30 8.26 -3.82
C ARG A 36 -9.59 7.62 -5.17
N GLU A 37 -8.85 8.00 -6.21
CA GLU A 37 -8.99 7.39 -7.54
C GLU A 37 -8.64 5.90 -7.52
N TRP A 38 -7.55 5.53 -6.83
CA TRP A 38 -7.16 4.13 -6.68
C TRP A 38 -8.23 3.31 -5.94
N LEU A 39 -8.76 3.81 -4.81
CA LEU A 39 -9.80 3.15 -4.02
C LEU A 39 -11.08 2.88 -4.84
N GLN A 40 -11.47 3.79 -5.73
CA GLN A 40 -12.64 3.64 -6.59
C GLN A 40 -12.49 2.52 -7.64
N ASN A 41 -11.25 2.15 -7.97
CA ASN A 41 -10.94 1.09 -8.93
C ASN A 41 -10.75 -0.27 -8.27
N LEU A 42 -10.81 -0.36 -6.94
CA LEU A 42 -10.68 -1.63 -6.24
C LEU A 42 -11.96 -2.49 -6.38
N PRO A 43 -11.82 -3.83 -6.43
CA PRO A 43 -12.96 -4.73 -6.34
C PRO A 43 -13.74 -4.54 -5.03
N GLU A 44 -15.06 -4.76 -5.07
CA GLU A 44 -15.90 -4.69 -3.85
C GLU A 44 -15.52 -5.73 -2.80
N THR A 45 -14.91 -6.84 -3.24
CA THR A 45 -14.39 -7.92 -2.38
C THR A 45 -13.03 -7.61 -1.78
N ALA A 46 -12.40 -6.50 -2.16
CA ALA A 46 -11.11 -6.09 -1.63
C ALA A 46 -11.19 -5.93 -0.11
N TYR A 47 -10.13 -6.39 0.58
CA TYR A 47 -10.00 -6.26 2.02
C TYR A 47 -8.62 -5.72 2.36
N GLY A 48 -8.50 -4.89 3.41
CA GLY A 48 -7.20 -4.39 3.80
C GLY A 48 -7.22 -3.02 4.47
N GLN A 49 -6.14 -2.26 4.28
CA GLN A 49 -5.84 -1.10 5.10
C GLN A 49 -5.26 0.07 4.30
N VAL A 50 -5.80 1.25 4.53
CA VAL A 50 -5.24 2.53 4.08
C VAL A 50 -4.63 3.21 5.29
N PHE A 51 -3.38 3.65 5.20
CA PHE A 51 -2.70 4.47 6.19
C PHE A 51 -2.41 5.84 5.60
N ILE A 52 -2.91 6.90 6.24
CA ILE A 52 -2.66 8.28 5.83
C ILE A 52 -1.96 9.03 6.96
N GLU A 53 -0.77 9.54 6.71
CA GLU A 53 -0.12 10.48 7.62
C GLU A 53 -0.72 11.88 7.46
N ALA A 54 -1.13 12.48 8.58
CA ALA A 54 -1.65 13.83 8.63
C ALA A 54 -0.85 14.65 9.64
N SER A 55 -0.39 15.83 9.22
CA SER A 55 0.28 16.80 10.08
C SER A 55 -0.68 17.43 11.09
N ASP A 56 -1.97 17.53 10.76
CA ASP A 56 -3.01 18.03 11.66
C ASP A 56 -4.35 17.31 11.46
N LYS A 57 -5.19 17.29 12.51
CA LYS A 57 -6.52 16.67 12.48
C LYS A 57 -7.47 17.34 11.49
N ALA A 58 -7.25 18.61 11.11
CA ALA A 58 -8.05 19.28 10.09
C ALA A 58 -7.90 18.66 8.70
N GLN A 59 -6.85 17.86 8.46
CA GLN A 59 -6.65 17.14 7.19
C GLN A 59 -7.44 15.83 7.11
N ILE A 60 -8.06 15.38 8.20
CA ILE A 60 -8.84 14.14 8.21
C ILE A 60 -10.14 14.35 7.43
N GLU A 61 -10.32 13.52 6.40
CA GLU A 61 -11.49 13.57 5.53
C GLU A 61 -12.03 12.16 5.20
N PRO A 62 -13.31 12.03 4.83
CA PRO A 62 -13.89 10.74 4.48
C PRO A 62 -13.32 10.22 3.15
N LEU A 63 -12.91 8.95 3.11
CA LEU A 63 -12.44 8.25 1.90
C LEU A 63 -13.50 7.28 1.36
N PRO A 64 -13.57 7.05 0.03
CA PRO A 64 -14.52 6.12 -0.58
C PRO A 64 -14.05 4.66 -0.44
N LEU A 65 -14.08 4.13 0.77
CA LEU A 65 -13.53 2.80 1.07
C LEU A 65 -14.51 1.67 0.69
N PRO A 66 -14.03 0.58 0.08
CA PRO A 66 -14.77 -0.68 0.04
C PRO A 66 -15.12 -1.18 1.44
N VAL A 67 -16.18 -1.99 1.56
CA VAL A 67 -16.75 -2.42 2.86
C VAL A 67 -15.76 -3.15 3.77
N ASN A 68 -14.78 -3.86 3.20
CA ASN A 68 -13.77 -4.61 3.96
C ASN A 68 -12.41 -3.89 4.03
N VAL A 69 -12.35 -2.61 3.64
CA VAL A 69 -11.14 -1.78 3.70
C VAL A 69 -11.32 -0.70 4.75
N ALA A 70 -10.36 -0.60 5.67
CA ALA A 70 -10.35 0.44 6.70
C ALA A 70 -9.33 1.54 6.37
N ALA A 71 -9.57 2.77 6.83
CA ALA A 71 -8.58 3.84 6.81
C ALA A 71 -8.14 4.21 8.23
N THR A 72 -6.84 4.34 8.42
CA THR A 72 -6.20 4.75 9.67
C THR A 72 -5.42 6.03 9.42
N TRP A 73 -5.83 7.10 10.09
CA TRP A 73 -5.18 8.40 10.05
C TRP A 73 -4.13 8.49 11.16
N LEU A 74 -2.87 8.70 10.76
CA LEU A 74 -1.71 8.79 11.62
C LEU A 74 -1.39 10.27 11.86
N CYS A 75 -1.92 10.83 12.96
CA CYS A 75 -1.67 12.23 13.31
C CYS A 75 -0.61 12.35 14.40
N ALA A 76 0.37 13.22 14.18
CA ALA A 76 1.30 13.65 15.21
C ALA A 76 0.53 14.19 16.43
N GLY A 77 0.80 13.64 17.62
CA GLY A 77 0.24 14.11 18.89
C GLY A 77 -1.18 13.63 19.26
N SER A 78 -1.77 12.67 18.54
CA SER A 78 -3.13 12.16 18.88
C SER A 78 -3.17 11.16 20.05
N ARG A 79 -2.02 10.67 20.51
CA ARG A 79 -1.86 9.85 21.71
C ARG A 79 -0.55 10.24 22.39
N ALA A 80 -0.45 10.00 23.71
CA ALA A 80 0.66 10.37 24.59
C ALA A 80 2.01 9.71 24.23
N THR A 81 2.50 9.95 23.02
CA THR A 81 3.78 9.52 22.48
C THR A 81 4.47 10.76 21.92
N VAL A 82 5.78 10.81 22.15
CA VAL A 82 6.73 11.82 21.67
C VAL A 82 6.38 12.24 20.23
N GLU A 83 6.50 13.53 19.92
CA GLU A 83 6.49 13.99 18.52
C GLU A 83 7.39 13.06 17.70
N GLN A 84 6.77 12.36 16.73
CA GLN A 84 7.49 11.49 15.81
C GLN A 84 7.90 12.35 14.62
N ASP A 85 9.10 12.11 14.09
CA ASP A 85 9.49 12.71 12.82
C ASP A 85 8.50 12.26 11.71
N PRO A 86 8.14 13.15 10.77
CA PRO A 86 7.25 12.79 9.66
C PRO A 86 7.72 11.53 8.94
N GLY A 87 6.81 10.62 8.63
CA GLY A 87 7.06 9.36 7.95
C GLY A 87 7.33 8.19 8.91
N VAL A 88 7.77 8.42 10.15
CA VAL A 88 8.08 7.33 11.10
C VAL A 88 6.81 6.58 11.53
N ALA A 89 5.71 7.31 11.76
CA ALA A 89 4.44 6.70 12.11
C ALA A 89 3.90 5.85 10.97
N LEU A 90 3.99 6.36 9.73
CA LEU A 90 3.55 5.65 8.53
C LEU A 90 4.42 4.42 8.27
N GLU A 91 5.74 4.56 8.34
CA GLU A 91 6.69 3.44 8.24
C GLU A 91 6.33 2.33 9.23
N THR A 92 6.15 2.69 10.50
CA THR A 92 5.84 1.73 11.58
C THR A 92 4.52 1.00 11.32
N ALA A 93 3.49 1.72 10.88
CA ALA A 93 2.18 1.14 10.62
C ALA A 93 2.21 0.17 9.42
N VAL A 94 2.91 0.56 8.35
CA VAL A 94 3.09 -0.28 7.16
C VAL A 94 3.91 -1.53 7.48
N ASP A 95 5.00 -1.39 8.24
CA ASP A 95 5.85 -2.52 8.62
C ASP A 95 5.10 -3.52 9.50
N ALA A 96 4.37 -3.03 10.50
CA ALA A 96 3.54 -3.87 11.35
C ALA A 96 2.45 -4.62 10.56
N TRP A 97 1.80 -3.95 9.60
CA TRP A 97 0.81 -4.60 8.74
C TRP A 97 1.45 -5.72 7.91
N PHE A 98 2.63 -5.47 7.33
CA PHE A 98 3.32 -6.49 6.54
C PHE A 98 3.81 -7.66 7.38
N ASP A 99 4.32 -7.42 8.58
CA ASP A 99 4.75 -8.47 9.51
C ASP A 99 3.56 -9.37 9.92
N GLU A 100 2.34 -8.83 10.02
CA GLU A 100 1.14 -9.58 10.35
C GLU A 100 0.53 -10.31 9.13
N TRP A 101 0.37 -9.61 8.00
CA TRP A 101 -0.41 -10.11 6.86
C TRP A 101 0.41 -10.87 5.84
N LEU A 102 1.67 -10.51 5.68
CA LEU A 102 2.54 -11.14 4.71
C LEU A 102 3.17 -12.41 5.32
N TRP A 103 3.23 -12.52 6.65
CA TRP A 103 3.90 -13.61 7.37
C TRP A 103 2.94 -14.27 8.38
N PRO A 104 2.11 -15.23 7.93
CA PRO A 104 2.25 -16.60 8.47
C PRO A 104 1.98 -17.68 7.41
N ASP A 105 2.28 -18.93 7.81
CA ASP A 105 2.06 -20.24 7.15
C ASP A 105 0.62 -20.49 6.63
N SER A 106 0.02 -19.56 5.88
CA SER A 106 -1.36 -19.69 5.46
C SER A 106 -1.54 -20.66 4.30
N GLY A 107 -0.48 -21.01 3.56
CA GLY A 107 -0.56 -21.93 2.43
C GLY A 107 -1.45 -21.43 1.28
N VAL A 108 -1.94 -20.18 1.36
CA VAL A 108 -2.77 -19.51 0.36
C VAL A 108 -1.89 -18.48 -0.35
N ASP A 109 -1.80 -18.61 -1.67
CA ASP A 109 -1.16 -17.61 -2.54
C ASP A 109 -2.07 -16.37 -2.56
N ARG A 110 -1.74 -15.27 -1.87
CA ARG A 110 -2.58 -14.06 -1.77
C ARG A 110 -2.24 -12.97 -2.80
N ASN A 111 -3.27 -12.21 -3.17
CA ASN A 111 -3.14 -11.00 -3.99
C ASN A 111 -2.87 -9.81 -3.13
N PHE A 112 -1.84 -9.06 -3.47
CA PHE A 112 -1.58 -7.77 -2.85
C PHE A 112 -1.67 -6.68 -3.91
N HIS A 113 -2.56 -5.71 -3.69
CA HIS A 113 -2.58 -4.44 -4.40
C HIS A 113 -1.97 -3.39 -3.48
N LEU A 114 -0.82 -2.86 -3.88
CA LEU A 114 -0.08 -1.88 -3.10
C LEU A 114 -0.15 -0.52 -3.77
N TRP A 115 -0.46 0.51 -2.97
CA TRP A 115 -0.33 1.91 -3.34
C TRP A 115 0.72 2.56 -2.43
N THR A 116 1.78 3.12 -3.03
CA THR A 116 2.98 3.57 -2.33
C THR A 116 3.25 5.06 -2.58
N GLY A 117 2.80 5.91 -1.65
CA GLY A 117 3.01 7.35 -1.66
C GLY A 117 4.03 7.83 -0.65
N CYS A 118 3.85 9.07 -0.17
CA CYS A 118 4.82 9.82 0.63
C CYS A 118 6.20 9.87 -0.04
N ARG A 119 6.24 9.97 -1.37
CA ARG A 119 7.49 9.85 -2.13
C ARG A 119 8.45 10.98 -1.90
N GLU A 120 7.99 12.13 -1.40
CA GLU A 120 8.86 13.24 -1.00
C GLU A 120 9.40 13.11 0.43
N ASN A 121 8.86 12.19 1.23
CA ASN A 121 9.32 11.95 2.59
C ASN A 121 10.54 11.01 2.60
N VAL A 122 11.67 11.48 3.14
CA VAL A 122 12.94 10.74 3.13
C VAL A 122 12.92 9.42 3.90
N VAL A 123 12.11 9.31 4.96
CA VAL A 123 11.93 8.08 5.73
C VAL A 123 11.20 7.05 4.87
N MET A 124 10.07 7.44 4.28
CA MET A 124 9.27 6.57 3.41
C MET A 124 10.00 6.18 2.13
N GLN A 125 10.75 7.09 1.50
CA GLN A 125 11.63 6.75 0.37
C GLN A 125 12.63 5.64 0.74
N GLY A 126 13.26 5.75 1.91
CA GLY A 126 14.20 4.75 2.42
C GLY A 126 13.52 3.41 2.69
N TYR A 127 12.33 3.45 3.27
CA TYR A 127 11.51 2.28 3.55
C TYR A 127 11.13 1.54 2.25
N TRP A 128 10.55 2.22 1.27
CA TRP A 128 10.11 1.61 0.01
C TRP A 128 11.26 0.99 -0.78
N ARG A 129 12.41 1.67 -0.87
CA ARG A 129 13.63 1.10 -1.49
C ARG A 129 14.10 -0.18 -0.80
N SER A 130 13.91 -0.28 0.51
CA SER A 130 14.28 -1.47 1.29
C SER A 130 13.21 -2.55 1.21
N PHE A 131 11.95 -2.16 1.09
CA PHE A 131 10.78 -3.03 1.00
C PHE A 131 10.81 -3.91 -0.25
N ASP A 132 11.11 -3.35 -1.42
CA ASP A 132 11.27 -4.11 -2.68
C ASP A 132 12.26 -5.28 -2.55
N ARG A 133 13.37 -5.02 -1.86
CA ARG A 133 14.40 -6.03 -1.62
C ARG A 133 13.89 -7.14 -0.70
N ARG A 134 13.06 -6.80 0.29
CA ARG A 134 12.44 -7.75 1.21
C ARG A 134 11.39 -8.60 0.50
N LEU A 135 10.55 -7.99 -0.34
CA LEU A 135 9.57 -8.70 -1.17
C LEU A 135 10.23 -9.72 -2.08
N LYS A 136 11.22 -9.31 -2.88
CA LYS A 136 11.95 -10.21 -3.80
C LYS A 136 12.60 -11.39 -3.10
N LYS A 137 13.10 -11.20 -1.87
CA LYS A 137 13.71 -12.27 -1.09
C LYS A 137 12.69 -13.27 -0.56
N ARG A 138 11.48 -12.83 -0.23
CA ARG A 138 10.48 -13.63 0.49
C ARG A 138 9.39 -14.21 -0.40
N LEU A 139 9.11 -13.57 -1.54
CA LEU A 139 8.22 -14.06 -2.58
C LEU A 139 9.05 -14.27 -3.85
N PRO A 140 9.71 -15.43 -4.04
CA PRO A 140 10.56 -15.66 -5.23
C PRO A 140 9.77 -15.65 -6.55
N ARG A 141 8.43 -15.82 -6.50
CA ARG A 141 7.50 -15.68 -7.65
C ARG A 141 7.11 -14.24 -7.95
N PHE A 142 7.61 -13.27 -7.18
CA PHE A 142 7.42 -11.84 -7.37
C PHE A 142 8.33 -11.35 -8.52
N CYS A 143 7.99 -11.73 -9.76
CA CYS A 143 8.48 -11.13 -11.00
C CYS A 143 7.73 -11.74 -12.22
N ASP A 144 6.87 -10.97 -12.89
CA ASP A 144 7.21 -10.36 -14.18
C ASP A 144 6.10 -9.34 -14.61
N PRO A 145 6.42 -8.07 -14.90
CA PRO A 145 5.49 -7.14 -15.56
C PRO A 145 5.01 -7.59 -16.96
N ASN A 146 5.61 -8.65 -17.53
CA ASN A 146 5.15 -9.33 -18.75
C ASN A 146 4.30 -10.59 -18.50
N CYS A 147 3.86 -10.87 -17.27
CA CYS A 147 3.01 -12.03 -16.96
C CYS A 147 1.55 -11.86 -17.45
N ALA A 148 1.36 -11.30 -18.65
CA ALA A 148 0.06 -11.12 -19.29
C ALA A 148 -0.28 -12.25 -20.28
N ARG A 149 0.51 -13.34 -20.38
CA ARG A 149 0.31 -14.36 -21.43
C ARG A 149 0.10 -15.80 -21.01
N ASP A 150 0.45 -16.23 -19.80
CA ASP A 150 0.45 -17.68 -19.50
C ASP A 150 -0.59 -18.14 -18.44
N CYS A 151 -1.59 -17.31 -18.10
CA CYS A 151 -2.64 -17.70 -17.13
C CYS A 151 -3.89 -18.35 -17.74
N PHE A 152 -3.98 -18.51 -19.07
CA PHE A 152 -5.12 -19.21 -19.69
C PHE A 152 -4.67 -20.54 -20.31
N GLY A 153 -4.88 -21.60 -19.53
CA GLY A 153 -5.36 -22.90 -20.02
C GLY A 153 -4.49 -23.64 -21.03
N SER A 154 -3.85 -24.70 -20.58
CA SER A 154 -3.71 -25.90 -21.40
C SER A 154 -4.08 -27.10 -20.55
N SER A 155 -5.38 -27.40 -20.54
CA SER A 155 -5.83 -28.76 -20.36
C SER A 155 -5.81 -29.41 -21.73
N ASP A 156 -4.87 -30.33 -21.93
CA ASP A 156 -5.07 -31.61 -22.63
C ASP A 156 -3.97 -32.58 -22.17
#